data_AF-A0A6J1VMD5-F1
#
_entry.id   AF-A0A6J1VMD5-F1
#
_cell.length_a   1.000
_cell.length_b   1.000
_cell.length_c   1.000
_cell.angle_alpha   90.00
_cell.angle_beta   90.00
_cell.angle_gamma   90.00
#
_symmetry.space_group_name_H-M   'P 1'
#
loop_
_entity.id
_entity.type
_entity.pdbx_description
1 polymer ?
#
loop_
_entity_poly.entity_id
_entity_poly.type
_entity_poly.pdbx_seq_one_letter_code
_entity_poly.pdbx_strand_id
1 'polypeptide(L)'
;MAAGLRLLLWTTALLLLLLLLRASCEPEPPFEALYAAGLEAHARADFAGAVRGLERALSAERRLREKRAGCGRRCRREEPLEAGRDPLPLAGAFLRRARCLRACLGPEDAAAAAAPAGQEVRADFQRRLPYSYLQRAYIQVPPRFCPGALFPPRASGCLWVSPPT
;
A
#
# COMPACT_ATOMS: atom_id res chain seq x y z
N MET A 1 -18.23 47.39 12.24
CA MET A 1 -16.86 46.79 12.17
C MET A 1 -16.77 45.39 12.78
N ALA A 2 -17.48 45.07 13.88
CA ALA A 2 -17.41 43.75 14.54
C ALA A 2 -17.96 42.56 13.70
N ALA A 3 -18.96 42.78 12.84
CA ALA A 3 -19.53 41.72 11.99
C ALA A 3 -18.55 41.27 10.88
N GLY A 4 -17.78 42.19 10.31
CA GLY A 4 -16.76 41.88 9.30
C GLY A 4 -15.60 41.06 9.87
N LEU A 5 -15.18 41.36 11.09
CA LEU A 5 -14.12 40.60 11.78
C LEU A 5 -14.56 39.17 12.10
N ARG A 6 -15.84 38.98 12.50
CA ARG A 6 -16.41 37.64 12.72
C ARG A 6 -16.51 36.84 11.43
N LEU A 7 -16.92 37.47 10.32
CA LEU A 7 -16.98 36.80 9.02
C LEU A 7 -15.57 36.35 8.56
N LEU A 8 -14.57 37.23 8.70
CA LEU A 8 -13.18 36.91 8.40
C LEU A 8 -12.67 35.73 9.22
N LEU A 9 -12.88 35.73 10.54
CA LEU A 9 -12.46 34.65 11.43
C LEU A 9 -13.12 33.30 11.07
N TRP A 10 -14.40 33.31 10.71
CA TRP A 10 -15.11 32.11 10.27
C TRP A 10 -14.61 31.60 8.91
N THR A 11 -14.38 32.51 7.95
CA THR A 11 -13.82 32.11 6.65
C THR A 11 -12.41 31.53 6.79
N THR A 12 -11.55 32.12 7.62
CA THR A 12 -10.19 31.59 7.88
C THR A 12 -10.24 30.26 8.62
N ALA A 13 -11.16 30.08 9.58
CA ALA A 13 -11.34 28.81 10.29
C ALA A 13 -11.86 27.71 9.35
N LEU A 14 -12.80 28.02 8.46
CA LEU A 14 -13.28 27.09 7.44
C LEU A 14 -12.17 26.72 6.45
N LEU A 15 -11.34 27.69 6.04
CA LEU A 15 -10.22 27.46 5.12
C LEU A 15 -9.13 26.60 5.77
N LEU A 16 -8.81 26.84 7.05
CA LEU A 16 -7.92 25.99 7.84
C LEU A 16 -8.48 24.58 8.03
N LEU A 17 -9.77 24.43 8.30
CA LEU A 17 -10.44 23.13 8.41
C LEU A 17 -10.38 22.37 7.07
N LEU A 18 -10.65 23.04 5.96
CA LEU A 18 -10.55 22.46 4.62
C LEU A 18 -9.11 22.04 4.28
N LEU A 19 -8.10 22.83 4.67
CA LEU A 19 -6.69 22.48 4.51
C LEU A 19 -6.29 21.26 5.34
N LEU A 20 -6.77 21.17 6.59
CA LEU A 20 -6.53 20.03 7.48
C LEU A 20 -7.20 18.74 6.96
N LEU A 21 -8.43 18.83 6.45
CA LEU A 21 -9.10 17.69 5.80
C LEU A 21 -8.32 17.21 4.56
N ARG A 22 -7.76 18.14 3.78
CA ARG A 22 -7.00 17.82 2.56
C ARG A 22 -5.67 17.13 2.87
N ALA A 23 -4.97 17.54 3.93
CA ALA A 23 -3.75 16.88 4.42
C ALA A 23 -4.00 15.44 4.94
N SER A 24 -5.24 15.13 5.31
CA SER A 24 -5.63 13.81 5.81
C SER A 24 -5.91 12.80 4.68
N CYS A 25 -5.88 13.26 3.43
CA CYS A 25 -6.18 12.48 2.23
C CYS A 25 -5.00 12.53 1.24
N GLU A 26 -3.76 12.53 1.73
CA GLU A 26 -2.64 12.17 0.87
C GLU A 26 -2.79 10.68 0.51
N PRO A 27 -2.91 10.35 -0.79
CA PRO A 27 -2.97 8.96 -1.20
C PRO A 27 -1.68 8.27 -0.74
N GLU A 28 -1.82 7.16 0.00
CA GLU A 28 -0.67 6.34 0.39
C GLU A 28 0.14 6.04 -0.88
N PRO A 29 1.46 6.28 -0.87
CA PRO A 29 2.27 6.08 -2.07
C PRO A 29 2.14 4.63 -2.58
N PRO A 30 2.26 4.42 -3.90
CA PRO A 30 2.20 3.07 -4.46
C PRO A 30 3.27 2.19 -3.82
N PHE A 31 2.98 0.90 -3.69
CA PHE A 31 3.89 -0.05 -3.01
C PHE A 31 5.29 -0.10 -3.67
N GLU A 32 5.36 0.21 -4.97
CA GLU A 32 6.62 0.32 -5.73
C GLU A 32 7.51 1.45 -5.20
N ALA A 33 6.92 2.62 -4.91
CA ALA A 33 7.64 3.76 -4.34
C ALA A 33 8.10 3.46 -2.90
N LEU A 34 7.27 2.79 -2.10
CA LEU A 34 7.64 2.34 -0.75
C LEU A 34 8.79 1.32 -0.79
N TYR A 35 8.78 0.42 -1.77
CA TYR A 35 9.85 -0.57 -1.97
C TYR A 35 11.16 0.12 -2.37
N ALA A 36 11.13 1.04 -3.34
CA ALA A 36 12.30 1.82 -3.76
C ALA A 36 12.89 2.61 -2.58
N ALA A 37 12.05 3.32 -1.81
CA ALA A 37 12.50 4.04 -0.62
C ALA A 37 13.14 3.12 0.43
N GLY A 38 12.60 1.91 0.60
CA GLY A 38 13.18 0.88 1.47
C GLY A 38 14.57 0.41 1.00
N LEU A 39 14.75 0.21 -0.30
CA LEU A 39 16.05 -0.14 -0.90
C LEU A 39 17.06 0.99 -0.79
N GLU A 40 16.66 2.23 -1.01
CA GLU A 40 17.53 3.41 -0.82
C GLU A 40 17.99 3.57 0.63
N ALA A 41 17.08 3.35 1.60
CA ALA A 41 17.44 3.35 3.01
C ALA A 41 18.41 2.20 3.35
N HIS A 42 18.18 1.02 2.78
CA HIS A 42 19.09 -0.13 2.93
C HIS A 42 20.47 0.17 2.33
N ALA A 43 20.54 0.83 1.16
CA ALA A 43 21.80 1.21 0.52
C ALA A 43 22.57 2.27 1.34
N ARG A 44 21.86 3.15 2.05
CA ARG A 44 22.43 4.16 2.95
C ARG A 44 22.78 3.63 4.35
N ALA A 45 22.66 2.31 4.58
CA ALA A 45 22.82 1.67 5.89
C ALA A 45 21.85 2.20 6.98
N ASP A 46 20.76 2.88 6.60
CA ASP A 46 19.64 3.17 7.50
C ASP A 46 18.72 1.95 7.57
N PHE A 47 19.15 0.93 8.32
CA PHE A 47 18.40 -0.32 8.43
C PHE A 47 17.05 -0.14 9.11
N ALA A 48 16.91 0.82 10.03
CA ALA A 48 15.63 1.13 10.66
C ALA A 48 14.65 1.75 9.64
N GLY A 49 15.13 2.64 8.78
CA GLY A 49 14.37 3.19 7.64
C GLY A 49 14.01 2.10 6.63
N ALA A 50 14.95 1.21 6.31
CA ALA A 50 14.75 0.09 5.39
C ALA A 50 13.65 -0.85 5.88
N VAL A 51 13.68 -1.26 7.15
CA VAL A 51 12.63 -2.10 7.75
C VAL A 51 11.26 -1.43 7.61
N ARG A 52 11.14 -0.14 8.01
CA ARG A 52 9.88 0.59 7.91
C ARG A 52 9.37 0.68 6.46
N GLY A 53 10.24 0.99 5.51
CA GLY A 53 9.89 1.10 4.09
C GLY A 53 9.43 -0.23 3.50
N LEU A 54 10.21 -1.29 3.74
CA LEU A 54 9.93 -2.64 3.23
C LEU A 54 8.66 -3.25 3.85
N GLU A 55 8.41 -3.06 5.14
CA GLU A 55 7.17 -3.53 5.79
C GLU A 55 5.93 -2.81 5.25
N ARG A 56 6.02 -1.48 5.07
CA ARG A 56 4.94 -0.71 4.45
C ARG A 56 4.69 -1.20 3.03
N ALA A 57 5.75 -1.42 2.24
CA ALA A 57 5.64 -1.96 0.88
C ALA A 57 4.95 -3.34 0.86
N LEU A 58 5.35 -4.27 1.74
CA LEU A 58 4.70 -5.59 1.88
C LEU A 58 3.21 -5.47 2.27
N SER A 59 2.89 -4.57 3.21
CA SER A 59 1.52 -4.36 3.64
C SER A 59 0.64 -3.77 2.53
N ALA A 60 1.17 -2.82 1.75
CA ALA A 60 0.48 -2.20 0.63
C ALA A 60 0.24 -3.22 -0.50
N GLU A 61 1.24 -4.05 -0.80
CA GLU A 61 1.12 -5.12 -1.80
C GLU A 61 0.05 -6.15 -1.43
N ARG A 62 0.01 -6.55 -0.14
CA ARG A 62 -1.02 -7.44 0.39
C ARG A 62 -2.42 -6.84 0.22
N ARG A 63 -2.63 -5.58 0.59
CA ARG A 63 -3.93 -4.89 0.42
C ARG A 63 -4.34 -4.85 -1.05
N LEU A 64 -3.41 -4.58 -1.96
CA LEU A 64 -3.66 -4.58 -3.40
C LEU A 64 -4.01 -5.97 -3.93
N ARG A 65 -3.33 -7.03 -3.47
CA ARG A 65 -3.69 -8.43 -3.79
C ARG A 65 -5.08 -8.78 -3.30
N GLU A 66 -5.43 -8.40 -2.07
CA GLU A 66 -6.74 -8.65 -1.48
C GLU A 66 -7.84 -7.93 -2.25
N LYS A 67 -7.63 -6.66 -2.62
CA LYS A 67 -8.53 -5.88 -3.49
C LYS A 67 -8.72 -6.57 -4.84
N ARG A 68 -7.63 -6.97 -5.51
CA ARG A 68 -7.66 -7.69 -6.80
C ARG A 68 -8.41 -9.02 -6.71
N ALA A 69 -8.16 -9.80 -5.66
CA ALA A 69 -8.85 -11.07 -5.42
C ALA A 69 -10.34 -10.84 -5.13
N GLY A 70 -10.68 -9.82 -4.35
CA GLY A 70 -12.06 -9.40 -4.08
C GLY A 70 -12.80 -9.02 -5.36
N CYS A 71 -12.24 -8.11 -6.15
CA CYS A 71 -12.78 -7.73 -7.46
C CYS A 71 -12.91 -8.93 -8.40
N GLY A 72 -11.89 -9.81 -8.45
CA GLY A 72 -11.91 -11.02 -9.26
C GLY A 72 -13.05 -11.98 -8.90
N ARG A 73 -13.33 -12.15 -7.60
CA ARG A 73 -14.47 -12.96 -7.13
C ARG A 73 -15.81 -12.30 -7.45
N ARG A 74 -15.94 -10.99 -7.20
CA ARG A 74 -17.16 -10.22 -7.48
C ARG A 74 -17.52 -10.27 -8.97
N CYS A 75 -16.59 -9.89 -9.85
CA CYS A 75 -16.82 -9.88 -11.29
C CYS A 75 -17.03 -11.28 -11.87
N ARG A 76 -16.46 -12.34 -11.27
CA ARG A 76 -16.75 -13.72 -11.66
C ARG A 76 -18.19 -14.12 -11.34
N ARG A 77 -18.77 -13.60 -10.25
CA ARG A 77 -20.17 -13.84 -9.87
C ARG A 77 -21.15 -13.05 -10.72
N GLU A 78 -20.81 -11.81 -11.07
CA GLU A 78 -21.67 -10.93 -11.88
C GLU A 78 -21.67 -11.33 -13.36
N GLU A 79 -20.52 -11.73 -13.90
CA GLU A 79 -20.34 -12.11 -15.31
C GLU A 79 -19.75 -13.53 -15.39
N PRO A 80 -20.56 -14.57 -15.12
CA PRO A 80 -20.13 -15.95 -15.28
C PRO A 80 -19.78 -16.22 -16.75
N LEU A 81 -18.63 -16.84 -16.97
CA LEU A 81 -18.24 -17.33 -18.28
C LEU A 81 -18.84 -18.73 -18.41
N GLU A 82 -20.03 -18.82 -18.98
CA GLU A 82 -20.62 -20.10 -19.36
C GLU A 82 -19.78 -20.70 -20.50
N ALA A 83 -19.23 -21.89 -20.27
CA ALA A 83 -18.44 -22.62 -21.26
C ALA A 83 -19.38 -23.26 -22.31
N GLY A 84 -20.01 -22.42 -23.13
CA GLY A 84 -20.71 -22.85 -24.33
C GLY A 84 -19.73 -23.15 -25.48
N ARG A 85 -20.14 -24.01 -26.43
CA ARG A 85 -19.36 -24.32 -27.65
C ARG A 85 -19.21 -23.11 -28.60
N ASP A 86 -20.06 -22.10 -28.45
CA ASP A 86 -20.08 -20.94 -29.34
C ASP A 86 -19.10 -19.84 -28.90
N PRO A 87 -18.11 -19.47 -29.74
CA PRO A 87 -17.05 -18.52 -29.37
C PRO A 87 -17.52 -17.05 -29.33
N LEU A 88 -18.59 -16.68 -30.06
CA LEU A 88 -19.11 -15.32 -30.12
C LEU A 88 -19.76 -14.86 -28.78
N PRO A 89 -20.68 -15.63 -28.17
CA PRO A 89 -21.20 -15.32 -26.83
C PRO A 89 -20.12 -15.29 -25.74
N LEU A 90 -19.11 -16.16 -25.85
CA LEU A 90 -17.99 -16.24 -24.93
C LEU A 90 -17.12 -14.97 -24.95
N ALA A 91 -16.81 -14.45 -26.14
CA ALA A 91 -16.07 -13.20 -26.31
C ALA A 91 -16.81 -12.01 -25.68
N GLY A 92 -18.13 -11.94 -25.86
CA GLY A 92 -18.97 -10.91 -25.23
C GLY A 92 -18.94 -10.97 -23.70
N ALA A 93 -19.06 -12.16 -23.12
CA ALA A 93 -18.97 -12.37 -21.67
C ALA A 93 -17.58 -12.02 -21.12
N PHE A 94 -16.51 -12.33 -21.86
CA PHE A 94 -15.15 -11.93 -21.52
C PHE A 94 -14.98 -10.41 -21.46
N LEU A 95 -15.48 -9.69 -22.46
CA LEU A 95 -15.41 -8.22 -22.49
C LEU A 95 -16.20 -7.58 -21.35
N ARG A 96 -17.40 -8.09 -21.02
CA ARG A 96 -18.17 -7.60 -19.86
C ARG A 96 -17.42 -7.83 -18.56
N ARG A 97 -16.83 -9.01 -18.36
CA ARG A 97 -16.01 -9.30 -17.18
C ARG A 97 -14.76 -8.42 -17.11
N ALA A 98 -14.09 -8.17 -18.24
CA ALA A 98 -12.96 -7.25 -18.31
C ALA A 98 -13.36 -5.81 -17.95
N ARG A 99 -14.55 -5.36 -18.39
CA ARG A 99 -15.11 -4.06 -18.03
C ARG A 99 -15.41 -3.96 -16.53
N CYS A 100 -15.99 -5.00 -15.93
CA CYS A 100 -16.20 -5.08 -14.48
C CYS A 100 -14.88 -4.96 -13.71
N LEU A 101 -13.84 -5.69 -14.13
CA LEU A 101 -12.53 -5.65 -13.49
C LEU A 101 -11.89 -4.26 -13.56
N ARG A 102 -11.97 -3.59 -14.72
CA ARG A 102 -11.48 -2.21 -14.89
C ARG A 102 -12.25 -1.23 -14.00
N ALA A 103 -13.57 -1.36 -13.92
CA ALA A 103 -14.40 -0.51 -13.07
C ALA A 103 -14.11 -0.71 -11.57
N CYS A 104 -13.83 -1.95 -11.14
CA CYS A 104 -13.57 -2.28 -9.73
C CYS A 104 -12.17 -1.85 -9.25
N LEU A 105 -11.15 -2.00 -10.09
CA LEU A 105 -9.77 -1.65 -9.74
C LEU A 105 -9.50 -0.15 -9.92
N GLY A 106 -10.14 0.49 -10.90
CA GLY A 106 -9.90 1.88 -11.25
C GLY A 106 -8.72 2.06 -12.20
N PRO A 107 -8.61 3.23 -12.86
CA PRO A 107 -7.58 3.52 -13.86
C PRO A 107 -6.17 3.60 -13.26
N GLU A 108 -6.04 4.09 -12.02
CA GLU A 108 -4.78 4.23 -11.27
C GLU A 108 -4.04 2.89 -11.14
N ASP A 109 -4.75 1.85 -10.70
CA ASP A 109 -4.21 0.50 -10.52
C ASP A 109 -3.79 -0.14 -11.85
N ALA A 110 -4.47 0.22 -12.94
CA ALA A 110 -4.16 -0.26 -14.29
C ALA A 110 -2.93 0.44 -14.86
N ALA A 111 -2.77 1.74 -14.62
CA ALA A 111 -1.60 2.51 -15.04
C ALA A 111 -0.34 2.07 -14.28
N ALA A 112 -0.41 1.93 -12.95
CA ALA A 112 0.69 1.42 -12.13
C ALA A 112 1.10 0.00 -12.58
N ALA A 113 0.11 -0.86 -12.90
CA ALA A 113 0.38 -2.21 -13.37
C ALA A 113 1.06 -2.30 -14.76
N ALA A 114 0.95 -1.27 -15.60
CA ALA A 114 1.49 -1.24 -16.95
C ALA A 114 2.89 -0.60 -17.05
N ALA A 115 3.33 0.09 -15.99
CA ALA A 115 4.65 0.72 -15.97
C ALA A 115 5.77 -0.35 -15.92
N PRO A 116 6.85 -0.22 -16.73
CA PRO A 116 7.98 -1.16 -16.71
C PRO A 116 8.64 -1.29 -15.33
N ALA A 117 8.80 -0.17 -14.63
CA ALA A 117 9.33 -0.16 -13.26
C ALA A 117 8.45 -0.96 -12.29
N GLY A 118 7.12 -0.89 -12.45
CA GLY A 118 6.19 -1.69 -11.67
C GLY A 118 6.27 -3.19 -11.99
N GLN A 119 6.59 -3.55 -13.23
CA GLN A 119 6.74 -4.95 -13.63
C GLN A 119 7.98 -5.62 -13.01
N GLU A 120 9.11 -4.91 -12.98
CA GLU A 120 10.33 -5.39 -12.32
C GLU A 120 10.12 -5.58 -10.82
N VAL A 121 9.55 -4.57 -10.15
CA VAL A 121 9.23 -4.66 -8.72
C VAL A 121 8.25 -5.82 -8.45
N ARG A 122 7.24 -6.04 -9.30
CA ARG A 122 6.33 -7.19 -9.15
C ARG A 122 7.06 -8.52 -9.30
N ALA A 123 8.04 -8.61 -10.20
CA ALA A 123 8.87 -9.82 -10.35
C ALA A 123 9.66 -10.08 -9.06
N ASP A 124 10.19 -9.03 -8.43
CA ASP A 124 10.92 -9.14 -7.16
C ASP A 124 10.04 -9.66 -6.03
N PHE A 125 8.81 -9.15 -5.92
CA PHE A 125 7.82 -9.63 -4.96
C PHE A 125 7.41 -11.09 -5.22
N GLN A 126 7.33 -11.52 -6.48
CA GLN A 126 7.08 -12.93 -6.82
C GLN A 126 8.25 -13.84 -6.40
N ARG A 127 9.49 -13.34 -6.55
CA ARG A 127 10.73 -14.01 -6.11
C ARG A 127 10.96 -13.92 -4.60
N ARG A 128 10.09 -13.24 -3.85
CA ARG A 128 10.21 -12.99 -2.41
C ARG A 128 11.47 -12.18 -2.02
N LEU A 129 12.04 -11.42 -2.95
CA LEU A 129 13.22 -10.58 -2.70
C LEU A 129 13.04 -9.55 -1.55
N PRO A 130 11.87 -8.90 -1.37
CA PRO A 130 11.67 -8.00 -0.23
C PRO A 130 11.94 -8.64 1.13
N TYR A 131 11.67 -9.94 1.29
CA TYR A 131 11.94 -10.67 2.53
C TYR A 131 13.43 -10.84 2.80
N SER A 132 14.23 -11.09 1.75
CA SER A 132 15.69 -11.20 1.88
C SER A 132 16.32 -9.89 2.35
N TYR A 133 15.88 -8.75 1.79
CA TYR A 133 16.33 -7.43 2.25
C TYR A 133 15.85 -7.12 3.67
N LEU A 134 14.61 -7.48 4.02
CA LEU A 134 14.09 -7.30 5.37
C LEU A 134 14.87 -8.10 6.40
N GLN A 135 15.13 -9.39 6.14
CA GLN A 135 15.90 -10.24 7.04
C GLN A 135 17.31 -9.68 7.26
N ARG A 136 17.96 -9.26 6.18
CA ARG A 136 19.29 -8.63 6.25
C ARG A 136 19.24 -7.32 7.03
N ALA A 137 18.24 -6.47 6.81
CA ALA A 137 18.08 -5.24 7.57
C ALA A 137 17.87 -5.53 9.07
N TYR A 138 17.00 -6.48 9.43
CA TYR A 138 16.73 -6.84 10.82
C TYR A 138 17.97 -7.31 11.59
N ILE A 139 18.87 -8.05 10.94
CA ILE A 139 20.15 -8.49 11.55
C ILE A 139 21.06 -7.29 11.85
N GLN A 140 21.00 -6.25 11.02
CA GLN A 140 21.87 -5.07 11.12
C GLN A 140 21.28 -3.95 11.97
N VAL A 141 19.98 -4.01 12.32
CA VAL A 141 19.39 -3.05 13.25
C VAL A 141 20.04 -3.27 14.62
N PRO A 142 20.80 -2.31 15.15
CA PRO A 142 21.38 -2.45 16.47
C PRO A 142 20.26 -2.61 17.51
N PRO A 143 20.46 -3.43 18.56
CA PRO A 143 19.52 -3.46 19.67
C PRO A 143 19.34 -2.02 20.14
N ARG A 144 18.08 -1.58 20.25
CA ARG A 144 17.78 -0.29 20.84
C ARG A 144 18.24 -0.35 22.29
N PHE A 145 19.42 0.21 22.57
CA PHE A 145 19.81 0.52 23.93
C PHE A 145 18.86 1.62 24.39
N CYS A 146 17.89 1.23 25.23
CA CYS A 146 17.14 2.17 26.04
C CYS A 146 17.99 2.41 27.31
N PRO A 147 18.72 3.54 27.43
CA PRO A 147 19.42 3.82 28.67
C PRO A 147 18.36 4.08 29.75
N GLY A 148 18.25 3.18 30.72
CA GLY A 148 17.38 3.33 31.90
C GLY A 148 16.29 2.29 32.13
N ALA A 149 16.12 1.27 31.28
CA ALA A 149 15.09 0.25 31.49
C ALA A 149 15.64 -1.01 32.22
N LEU A 150 15.59 -0.99 33.54
CA LEU A 150 15.75 -2.19 34.39
C LEU A 150 14.46 -3.04 34.29
N PHE A 151 14.30 -3.78 33.18
CA PHE A 151 13.13 -4.65 32.90
C PHE A 151 11.77 -3.91 32.74
N PRO A 152 10.78 -4.48 32.01
CA PRO A 152 10.12 -3.75 30.95
C PRO A 152 8.86 -3.00 31.41
N PRO A 153 8.70 -1.71 31.06
CA PRO A 153 7.38 -1.20 30.79
C PRO A 153 6.99 -1.64 29.37
N ARG A 154 5.82 -2.25 29.31
CA ARG A 154 5.00 -2.51 28.13
C ARG A 154 4.69 -1.17 27.44
N ALA A 155 5.66 -0.65 26.67
CA ALA A 155 5.52 0.57 25.91
C ALA A 155 5.41 0.23 24.42
N SER A 156 4.37 0.79 23.79
CA SER A 156 3.83 0.54 22.46
C SER A 156 4.74 0.84 21.25
N GLY A 157 6.06 0.67 21.38
CA GLY A 157 7.06 0.99 20.34
C GLY A 157 8.02 -0.13 19.96
N CYS A 158 7.92 -1.31 20.60
CA CYS A 158 8.69 -2.49 20.22
C CYS A 158 7.71 -3.60 19.86
N LEU A 159 7.54 -3.87 18.55
CA LEU A 159 6.78 -5.05 18.12
C LEU A 159 7.55 -6.31 18.51
N TRP A 160 6.93 -7.10 19.37
CA TRP A 160 7.24 -8.52 19.53
C TRP A 160 7.04 -9.22 18.19
N VAL A 161 8.14 -9.71 17.59
CA VAL A 161 8.05 -10.77 16.58
C VAL A 161 8.24 -12.08 17.32
N SER A 162 7.15 -12.79 17.59
CA SER A 162 7.23 -14.18 18.05
C SER A 162 7.84 -15.04 16.93
N PRO A 163 8.77 -15.96 17.23
CA PRO A 163 9.27 -16.91 16.24
C PRO A 163 8.16 -17.89 15.84
N PRO A 164 8.12 -18.37 14.58
CA PRO A 164 7.24 -19.46 14.21
C PRO A 164 7.69 -20.75 14.89
N THR A 165 6.72 -21.50 15.41
CA THR A 165 6.84 -22.85 16.00
C THR A 165 7.52 -23.83 15.08
#